data_AF-A0AAD0YIZ1-F1
#
_entry.id   AF-A0AAD0YIZ1-F1
#
_cell.length_a   1.000
_cell.length_b   1.000
_cell.length_c   1.000
_cell.angle_alpha   90.00
_cell.angle_beta   90.00
_cell.angle_gamma   90.00
#
_symmetry.space_group_name_H-M   'P 1'
#
loop_
_entity.id
_entity.type
_entity.pdbx_description
1 polymer ?
#
loop_
_entity_poly.entity_id
_entity_poly.type
_entity_poly.pdbx_seq_one_letter_code
_entity_poly.pdbx_strand_id
1 'polypeptide(L)'
;MESIIPIIDSNVNFTPLVFYRDFLKKLANFYREHPSEEIAFRLFGNGDNEIYNSNYRIDPIAIPLLLSILEQLSKFHRGPLKLFLNNNYATSSALEFLYRANFFKTAGDKDYYHQSGNSIISYNAEYLGAFKGKEIRKDHLVRSYKKDDYSTIEFQLYNEILLRDQINSMTSYYVQEHFRELLFDNPNTIAYHNTYIDILSELITNGVIHSGSTTYAMMFVDRYRTKFSISDNGIGLKKSLDTKVFFPFYYSKDEFRNSLEKKETKFSPVFIENLIDIFEALFYSSIKEREGIFDLMLNVVLNSQGYFRLHTDNCQIIVTNRIFKYLSSLQKIRASILYTHKLNENTELDNSIYKKDIVEYKNQIKKLFAKMLSVTIDYYSEETQFSSIRFFNVKFKGVHIEVEIPNR
;
A
#
# COMPACT_ATOMS: atom_id res chain seq x y z
N MET A 1 11.31 23.83 24.26
CA MET A 1 11.70 22.40 24.30
C MET A 1 11.14 21.80 23.03
N GLU A 2 11.97 21.21 22.17
CA GLU A 2 11.45 20.44 21.02
C GLU A 2 10.53 19.34 21.57
N SER A 3 9.27 19.31 21.16
CA SER A 3 8.36 18.25 21.54
C SER A 3 8.74 16.97 20.77
N ILE A 4 9.27 15.98 21.49
CA ILE A 4 9.76 14.72 20.91
C ILE A 4 8.66 13.66 20.96
N ILE A 5 8.26 13.12 19.80
CA ILE A 5 7.21 12.08 19.71
C ILE A 5 7.85 10.68 19.62
N PRO A 6 7.43 9.71 20.45
CA PRO A 6 7.82 8.31 20.26
C PRO A 6 7.14 7.68 19.04
N ILE A 7 7.93 6.99 18.22
CA ILE A 7 7.42 6.16 17.13
C ILE A 7 6.89 4.83 17.67
N ILE A 8 7.73 4.07 18.40
CA ILE A 8 7.36 2.78 18.97
C ILE A 8 7.17 2.94 20.48
N ASP A 9 5.94 2.77 20.95
CA ASP A 9 5.63 2.78 22.38
C ASP A 9 6.11 1.50 23.07
N SER A 10 6.47 1.64 24.34
CA SER A 10 6.89 0.50 25.16
C SER A 10 5.74 -0.49 25.31
N ASN A 11 6.03 -1.78 25.15
CA ASN A 11 5.10 -2.90 25.30
C ASN A 11 3.90 -2.89 24.32
N VAL A 12 4.00 -2.12 23.23
CA VAL A 12 3.02 -2.09 22.13
C VAL A 12 3.71 -2.53 20.84
N ASN A 13 3.12 -3.50 20.13
CA ASN A 13 3.62 -3.88 18.81
C ASN A 13 3.18 -2.84 17.77
N PHE A 14 4.14 -2.19 17.12
CA PHE A 14 3.87 -1.20 16.07
C PHE A 14 3.39 -1.90 14.79
N THR A 15 2.07 -1.93 14.62
CA THR A 15 1.37 -2.54 13.47
C THR A 15 0.73 -1.45 12.59
N PRO A 16 0.29 -1.75 11.36
CA PRO A 16 -0.49 -0.80 10.57
C PRO A 16 -1.72 -0.25 11.31
N LEU A 17 -2.40 -1.08 12.13
CA LEU A 17 -3.52 -0.61 12.94
C LEU A 17 -3.10 0.42 14.00
N VAL A 18 -1.99 0.18 14.71
CA VAL A 18 -1.43 1.13 15.70
C VAL A 18 -0.97 2.42 15.02
N PHE A 19 -0.38 2.30 13.81
CA PHE A 19 -0.03 3.46 12.99
C PHE A 19 -1.24 4.37 12.76
N TYR A 20 -2.34 3.82 12.19
CA TYR A 20 -3.52 4.62 11.86
C TYR A 20 -4.31 5.11 13.07
N ARG A 21 -4.45 4.27 14.10
CA ARG A 21 -5.28 4.58 15.28
C ARG A 21 -4.58 5.55 16.24
N ASP A 22 -3.30 5.31 16.51
CA ASP A 22 -2.59 5.92 17.63
C ASP A 22 -1.50 6.89 17.15
N PHE A 23 -0.59 6.42 16.27
CA PHE A 23 0.56 7.23 15.85
C PHE A 23 0.15 8.47 15.05
N LEU A 24 -0.72 8.32 14.05
CA LEU A 24 -1.24 9.47 13.30
C LEU A 24 -2.01 10.46 14.20
N LYS A 25 -2.70 9.97 15.22
CA LYS A 25 -3.38 10.82 16.21
C LYS A 25 -2.39 11.65 17.02
N LYS A 26 -1.27 11.06 17.45
CA LYS A 26 -0.18 11.78 18.13
C LYS A 26 0.39 12.88 17.23
N LEU A 27 0.69 12.57 15.97
CA LEU A 27 1.18 13.55 14.99
C LEU A 27 0.18 14.70 14.79
N ALA A 28 -1.10 14.38 14.61
CA ALA A 28 -2.12 15.38 14.40
C ALA A 28 -2.34 16.26 15.63
N ASN A 29 -2.25 15.71 16.84
CA ASN A 29 -2.32 16.50 18.07
C ASN A 29 -1.10 17.43 18.19
N PHE A 30 0.10 16.95 17.90
CA PHE A 30 1.31 17.77 17.90
C PHE A 30 1.17 18.99 17.00
N TYR A 31 0.76 18.84 15.73
CA TYR A 31 0.62 20.00 14.83
C TYR A 31 -0.58 20.90 15.17
N ARG A 32 -1.56 20.42 15.93
CA ARG A 32 -2.64 21.29 16.45
C ARG A 32 -2.13 22.17 17.59
N GLU A 33 -1.27 21.62 18.45
CA GLU A 33 -0.71 22.31 19.61
C GLU A 33 0.52 23.17 19.23
N HIS A 34 1.28 22.73 18.23
CA HIS A 34 2.55 23.32 17.78
C HIS A 34 2.61 23.46 16.23
N PRO A 35 1.80 24.34 15.61
CA PRO A 35 1.63 24.37 14.15
C PRO A 35 2.89 24.73 13.34
N SER A 36 3.87 25.38 13.98
CA SER A 36 5.09 25.89 13.34
C SER A 36 6.37 25.24 13.85
N GLU A 37 6.26 24.30 14.80
CA GLU A 37 7.44 23.60 15.31
C GLU A 37 7.82 22.45 14.40
N GLU A 38 9.14 22.29 14.22
CA GLU A 38 9.68 21.11 13.59
C GLU A 38 9.53 19.92 14.54
N ILE A 39 8.96 18.83 14.04
CA ILE A 39 8.78 17.62 14.82
C ILE A 39 10.11 16.88 14.96
N ALA A 40 10.41 16.42 16.17
CA ALA A 40 11.49 15.48 16.42
C ALA A 40 10.93 14.15 16.91
N PHE A 41 11.60 13.05 16.56
CA PHE A 41 11.19 11.71 16.93
C PHE A 41 12.21 11.06 17.85
N ARG A 42 11.71 10.29 18.82
CA ARG A 42 12.49 9.20 19.42
C ARG A 42 11.96 7.89 18.86
N LEU A 43 12.86 6.99 18.44
CA LEU A 43 12.41 5.72 17.88
C LEU A 43 11.65 4.89 18.94
N PHE A 44 12.09 4.95 20.19
CA PHE A 44 11.58 4.15 21.30
C PHE A 44 11.06 5.03 22.44
N GLY A 45 9.85 4.70 22.94
CA GLY A 45 9.18 5.38 24.05
C GLY A 45 10.06 5.64 25.27
N ASN A 46 10.49 4.63 25.99
CA ASN A 46 11.18 4.86 27.27
C ASN A 46 12.70 5.06 27.13
N GLY A 47 13.26 4.99 25.92
CA GLY A 47 14.69 5.20 25.66
C GLY A 47 15.57 4.41 26.64
N ASP A 48 16.38 5.13 27.42
CA ASP A 48 17.25 4.57 28.47
C ASP A 48 16.64 4.63 29.89
N ASN A 49 15.43 5.18 30.06
CA ASN A 49 14.82 5.37 31.38
C ASN A 49 14.28 4.06 32.00
N GLU A 50 13.78 3.12 31.17
CA GLU A 50 13.15 1.87 31.63
C GLU A 50 13.62 0.65 30.84
N ILE A 51 14.92 0.38 30.87
CA ILE A 51 15.58 -0.65 30.04
C ILE A 51 15.06 -2.08 30.33
N TYR A 52 14.71 -2.41 31.57
CA TYR A 52 14.34 -3.79 31.94
C TYR A 52 12.83 -4.08 31.83
N ASN A 53 11.99 -3.04 31.79
CA ASN A 53 10.53 -3.17 31.77
C ASN A 53 9.92 -2.83 30.40
N SER A 54 10.76 -2.53 29.41
CA SER A 54 10.33 -2.13 28.07
C SER A 54 10.65 -3.20 27.05
N ASN A 55 9.71 -3.44 26.13
CA ASN A 55 9.89 -4.30 24.98
C ASN A 55 9.31 -3.61 23.74
N TYR A 56 10.09 -3.53 22.68
CA TYR A 56 9.73 -2.83 21.45
C TYR A 56 9.65 -3.81 20.29
N ARG A 57 8.56 -3.75 19.52
CA ARG A 57 8.34 -4.59 18.35
C ARG A 57 7.69 -3.78 17.25
N ILE A 58 8.03 -4.08 16.01
CA ILE A 58 7.41 -3.53 14.82
C ILE A 58 7.06 -4.68 13.88
N ASP A 59 5.85 -4.65 13.33
CA ASP A 59 5.45 -5.54 12.26
C ASP A 59 6.16 -5.10 10.97
N PRO A 60 6.89 -5.98 10.26
CA PRO A 60 7.63 -5.61 9.04
C PRO A 60 6.81 -4.79 8.04
N ILE A 61 5.53 -5.14 7.85
CA ILE A 61 4.63 -4.44 6.93
C ILE A 61 4.22 -3.03 7.36
N ALA A 62 4.56 -2.60 8.57
CA ALA A 62 4.41 -1.21 8.99
C ALA A 62 5.55 -0.31 8.50
N ILE A 63 6.69 -0.87 8.04
CA ILE A 63 7.85 -0.09 7.61
C ILE A 63 7.53 0.80 6.39
N PRO A 64 6.89 0.31 5.30
CA PRO A 64 6.52 1.17 4.18
C PRO A 64 5.65 2.37 4.60
N LEU A 65 4.68 2.16 5.49
CA LEU A 65 3.83 3.24 6.04
C LEU A 65 4.64 4.28 6.81
N LEU A 66 5.55 3.80 7.66
CA LEU A 66 6.41 4.66 8.46
C LEU A 66 7.31 5.52 7.55
N LEU A 67 7.90 4.93 6.52
CA LEU A 67 8.69 5.67 5.53
C LEU A 67 7.84 6.71 4.78
N SER A 68 6.63 6.34 4.34
CA SER A 68 5.72 7.25 3.65
C SER A 68 5.38 8.47 4.52
N ILE A 69 5.00 8.30 5.79
CA ILE A 69 4.68 9.47 6.63
C ILE A 69 5.93 10.29 6.97
N LEU A 70 7.08 9.67 7.23
CA LEU A 70 8.31 10.40 7.52
C LEU A 70 8.75 11.22 6.31
N GLU A 71 8.69 10.66 5.10
CA GLU A 71 9.00 11.42 3.88
C GLU A 71 8.00 12.57 3.67
N GLN A 72 6.71 12.38 3.98
CA GLN A 72 5.71 13.43 3.85
C GLN A 72 6.04 14.59 4.80
N LEU A 73 6.39 14.29 6.04
CA LEU A 73 6.74 15.27 7.05
C LEU A 73 8.09 15.94 6.74
N SER A 74 9.07 15.20 6.24
CA SER A 74 10.36 15.74 5.79
C SER A 74 10.18 16.75 4.66
N LYS A 75 9.33 16.44 3.66
CA LYS A 75 8.98 17.38 2.59
C LYS A 75 8.24 18.62 3.11
N PHE A 76 7.35 18.43 4.09
CA PHE A 76 6.64 19.55 4.74
C PHE A 76 7.61 20.50 5.45
N HIS A 77 8.57 19.97 6.20
CA HIS A 77 9.62 20.73 6.90
C HIS A 77 10.79 21.16 6.02
N ARG A 78 10.85 20.68 4.77
CA ARG A 78 11.92 20.96 3.79
C ARG A 78 13.30 20.53 4.29
N GLY A 79 13.37 19.44 5.04
CA GLY A 79 14.60 18.91 5.61
C GLY A 79 14.44 17.52 6.25
N PRO A 80 15.55 16.86 6.58
CA PRO A 80 15.52 15.56 7.25
C PRO A 80 15.00 15.72 8.69
N LEU A 81 14.11 14.82 9.12
CA LEU A 81 13.54 14.83 10.47
C LEU A 81 14.54 14.26 11.48
N LYS A 82 14.69 14.91 12.63
CA LYS A 82 15.55 14.41 13.71
C LYS A 82 14.98 13.12 14.29
N LEU A 83 15.78 12.05 14.32
CA LEU A 83 15.45 10.77 14.93
C LEU A 83 16.49 10.40 15.99
N PHE A 84 16.07 10.44 17.26
CA PHE A 84 16.86 9.98 18.39
C PHE A 84 16.77 8.45 18.52
N LEU A 85 17.93 7.83 18.67
CA LEU A 85 18.11 6.39 18.80
C LEU A 85 18.66 6.06 20.19
N ASN A 86 18.34 4.85 20.66
CA ASN A 86 18.95 4.24 21.83
C ASN A 86 19.27 2.79 21.47
N ASN A 87 20.44 2.31 21.85
CA ASN A 87 20.85 0.92 21.64
C ASN A 87 21.21 0.29 23.00
N ASN A 88 20.22 -0.33 23.61
CA ASN A 88 20.31 -0.96 24.91
C ASN A 88 19.59 -2.32 24.89
N TYR A 89 19.51 -2.98 26.05
CA TYR A 89 18.92 -4.30 26.16
C TYR A 89 17.47 -4.36 25.63
N ALA A 90 16.64 -3.35 25.89
CA ALA A 90 15.25 -3.32 25.41
C ALA A 90 15.12 -3.00 23.91
N THR A 91 16.01 -2.15 23.38
CA THR A 91 15.83 -1.56 22.04
C THR A 91 16.61 -2.28 20.93
N SER A 92 17.72 -2.93 21.30
CA SER A 92 18.68 -3.54 20.37
C SER A 92 18.04 -4.45 19.33
N SER A 93 17.10 -5.32 19.71
CA SER A 93 16.46 -6.26 18.78
C SER A 93 15.62 -5.56 17.71
N ALA A 94 14.84 -4.54 18.09
CA ALA A 94 14.01 -3.80 17.14
C ALA A 94 14.88 -2.88 16.26
N LEU A 95 15.92 -2.28 16.84
CA LEU A 95 16.89 -1.47 16.13
C LEU A 95 17.66 -2.30 15.09
N GLU A 96 18.14 -3.48 15.49
CA GLU A 96 18.80 -4.45 14.62
C GLU A 96 17.90 -4.85 13.46
N PHE A 97 16.62 -5.17 13.74
CA PHE A 97 15.67 -5.52 12.70
C PHE A 97 15.50 -4.39 11.67
N LEU A 98 15.29 -3.15 12.10
CA LEU A 98 15.15 -2.00 11.20
C LEU A 98 16.42 -1.75 10.36
N TYR A 99 17.59 -1.87 10.99
CA TYR A 99 18.87 -1.78 10.30
C TYR A 99 19.01 -2.83 9.22
N ARG A 100 18.81 -4.09 9.57
CA ARG A 100 18.92 -5.20 8.63
C ARG A 100 17.82 -5.15 7.56
N ALA A 101 16.63 -4.64 7.86
CA ALA A 101 15.52 -4.47 6.93
C ALA A 101 15.68 -3.30 5.94
N ASN A 102 16.86 -2.66 5.91
CA ASN A 102 17.20 -1.54 5.04
C ASN A 102 16.50 -0.21 5.38
N PHE A 103 15.81 -0.09 6.52
CA PHE A 103 15.06 1.13 6.89
C PHE A 103 15.97 2.36 6.96
N PHE A 104 17.08 2.27 7.70
CA PHE A 104 17.99 3.40 7.91
C PHE A 104 18.75 3.81 6.65
N LYS A 105 19.02 2.86 5.74
CA LYS A 105 19.63 3.14 4.43
C LYS A 105 18.64 3.82 3.49
N THR A 106 17.39 3.37 3.47
CA THR A 106 16.33 3.99 2.66
C THR A 106 15.98 5.39 3.16
N ALA A 107 15.88 5.57 4.48
CA ALA A 107 15.45 6.84 5.09
C ALA A 107 16.58 7.85 5.33
N GLY A 108 17.81 7.39 5.54
CA GLY A 108 18.96 8.25 5.85
C GLY A 108 19.54 8.95 4.63
N ASP A 109 20.71 9.56 4.85
CA ASP A 109 21.51 10.20 3.79
C ASP A 109 22.32 9.17 2.97
N LYS A 110 23.20 9.65 2.08
CA LYS A 110 24.12 8.81 1.29
C LYS A 110 24.87 7.81 2.19
N ASP A 111 24.85 6.54 1.78
CA ASP A 111 25.67 5.47 2.37
C ASP A 111 27.17 5.72 2.08
N TYR A 112 28.07 5.02 2.79
CA TYR A 112 29.52 5.03 2.61
C TYR A 112 29.96 4.76 1.16
N TYR A 113 29.13 4.04 0.40
CA TYR A 113 29.32 3.73 -1.03
C TYR A 113 28.68 4.74 -1.99
N HIS A 114 28.31 5.94 -1.53
CA HIS A 114 27.64 6.98 -2.32
C HIS A 114 26.30 6.59 -2.96
N GLN A 115 25.67 5.50 -2.53
CA GLN A 115 24.27 5.20 -2.86
C GLN A 115 23.39 6.18 -2.09
N SER A 116 22.62 7.01 -2.79
CA SER A 116 21.77 8.04 -2.19
C SER A 116 20.55 7.44 -1.50
N GLY A 117 20.54 7.50 -0.16
CA GLY A 117 19.30 7.47 0.62
C GLY A 117 18.43 8.70 0.33
N ASN A 118 17.21 8.71 0.84
CA ASN A 118 16.22 9.75 0.52
C ASN A 118 16.32 11.01 1.41
N SER A 119 17.29 11.09 2.34
CA SER A 119 17.49 12.23 3.25
C SER A 119 16.20 12.59 4.02
N ILE A 120 15.46 11.56 4.45
CA ILE A 120 14.17 11.68 5.16
C ILE A 120 14.38 11.91 6.65
N ILE A 121 15.40 11.26 7.23
CA ILE A 121 15.73 11.34 8.66
C ILE A 121 17.21 11.62 8.87
N SER A 122 17.52 12.31 9.97
CA SER A 122 18.88 12.49 10.49
C SER A 122 18.99 11.83 11.86
N TYR A 123 20.04 11.03 12.05
CA TYR A 123 20.28 10.25 13.28
C TYR A 123 21.79 10.05 13.50
N ASN A 124 22.19 9.75 14.75
CA ASN A 124 23.57 9.34 15.03
C ASN A 124 23.76 7.85 14.67
N ALA A 125 24.57 7.58 13.65
CA ALA A 125 24.85 6.23 13.14
C ALA A 125 25.63 5.35 14.14
N GLU A 126 26.30 5.91 15.14
CA GLU A 126 27.04 5.17 16.17
C GLU A 126 26.12 4.24 17.00
N TYR A 127 24.82 4.55 17.07
CA TYR A 127 23.83 3.67 17.70
C TYR A 127 23.54 2.41 16.87
N LEU A 128 23.88 2.38 15.58
CA LEU A 128 23.61 1.27 14.66
C LEU A 128 24.79 0.27 14.62
N GLY A 129 24.99 -0.45 15.72
CA GLY A 129 26.12 -1.38 15.82
C GLY A 129 26.03 -2.34 17.01
N ALA A 130 27.05 -3.19 17.13
CA ALA A 130 27.14 -4.22 18.18
C ALA A 130 25.96 -5.20 18.24
N PHE A 131 25.28 -5.39 17.10
CA PHE A 131 24.17 -6.32 16.94
C PHE A 131 24.63 -7.78 17.09
N LYS A 132 23.88 -8.58 17.84
CA LYS A 132 24.19 -10.00 18.11
C LYS A 132 23.19 -10.97 17.48
N GLY A 133 22.11 -10.46 16.88
CA GLY A 133 21.08 -11.25 16.26
C GLY A 133 21.54 -11.89 14.95
N LYS A 134 20.66 -12.75 14.41
CA LYS A 134 20.89 -13.42 13.13
C LYS A 134 20.67 -12.44 11.98
N GLU A 135 21.41 -12.67 10.90
CA GLU A 135 21.12 -12.07 9.60
C GLU A 135 19.66 -12.32 9.21
N ILE A 136 18.95 -11.28 8.78
CA ILE A 136 17.67 -11.47 8.10
C ILE A 136 17.97 -11.85 6.65
N ARG A 137 17.02 -12.51 5.99
CA ARG A 137 17.15 -12.84 4.57
C ARG A 137 17.25 -11.56 3.74
N LYS A 138 18.13 -11.58 2.74
CA LYS A 138 18.35 -10.48 1.78
C LYS A 138 17.08 -10.02 1.03
N ASP A 139 16.05 -10.85 1.02
CA ASP A 139 14.77 -10.56 0.36
C ASP A 139 13.80 -9.82 1.31
N HIS A 140 13.98 -9.92 2.63
CA HIS A 140 13.18 -9.25 3.67
C HIS A 140 13.59 -7.79 3.89
N LEU A 141 13.77 -7.05 2.81
CA LEU A 141 14.22 -5.67 2.82
C LEU A 141 13.11 -4.75 2.31
N VAL A 142 13.02 -3.55 2.88
CA VAL A 142 12.19 -2.50 2.29
C VAL A 142 12.85 -1.99 1.00
N ARG A 143 12.03 -1.84 -0.04
CA ARG A 143 12.40 -1.32 -1.35
C ARG A 143 11.74 0.04 -1.56
N SER A 144 12.43 0.94 -2.23
CA SER A 144 11.92 2.24 -2.66
C SER A 144 11.95 2.30 -4.18
N TYR A 145 10.86 2.76 -4.78
CA TYR A 145 10.74 2.99 -6.22
C TYR A 145 10.35 4.45 -6.44
N LYS A 146 11.18 5.20 -7.15
CA LYS A 146 10.98 6.61 -7.49
C LYS A 146 11.25 6.85 -8.97
N LYS A 147 10.77 7.98 -9.48
CA LYS A 147 10.95 8.37 -10.89
C LYS A 147 12.43 8.38 -11.30
N ASP A 148 13.31 8.83 -10.40
CA ASP A 148 14.76 8.90 -10.62
C ASP A 148 15.41 7.53 -10.86
N ASP A 149 14.78 6.44 -10.43
CA ASP A 149 15.29 5.07 -10.68
C ASP A 149 15.10 4.64 -12.14
N TYR A 150 14.33 5.40 -12.93
CA TYR A 150 14.02 5.18 -14.34
C TYR A 150 14.58 6.31 -15.21
N SER A 151 15.83 6.72 -14.93
CA SER A 151 16.49 7.88 -15.55
C SER A 151 16.58 7.85 -17.07
N THR A 152 16.46 6.68 -17.70
CA THR A 152 16.46 6.50 -19.16
C THR A 152 15.08 6.69 -19.80
N ILE A 153 14.03 6.92 -19.00
CA ILE A 153 12.64 7.04 -19.47
C ILE A 153 12.18 8.50 -19.29
N GLU A 154 11.60 9.07 -20.36
CA GLU A 154 11.00 10.39 -20.31
C GLU A 154 9.60 10.34 -19.66
N PHE A 155 9.43 10.91 -18.48
CA PHE A 155 8.12 10.96 -17.80
C PHE A 155 7.12 11.95 -18.41
N GLN A 156 7.55 12.75 -19.38
CA GLN A 156 6.73 13.78 -20.03
C GLN A 156 6.05 13.29 -21.32
N LEU A 157 6.14 11.98 -21.63
CA LEU A 157 5.50 11.41 -22.82
C LEU A 157 3.99 11.69 -22.83
N TYR A 158 3.49 12.17 -23.97
CA TYR A 158 2.05 12.41 -24.17
C TYR A 158 1.24 11.10 -24.14
N ASN A 159 1.86 9.99 -24.52
CA ASN A 159 1.23 8.68 -24.50
C ASN A 159 1.47 7.97 -23.15
N GLU A 160 0.52 8.14 -22.22
CA GLU A 160 0.53 7.51 -20.89
C GLU A 160 0.64 5.97 -20.95
N ILE A 161 0.05 5.34 -21.97
CA ILE A 161 0.09 3.88 -22.15
C ILE A 161 1.52 3.44 -22.43
N LEU A 162 2.21 4.10 -23.36
CA LEU A 162 3.60 3.79 -23.70
C LEU A 162 4.53 4.03 -22.51
N LEU A 163 4.40 5.16 -21.82
CA LEU A 163 5.19 5.48 -20.62
C LEU A 163 5.05 4.37 -19.57
N ARG A 164 3.80 3.97 -19.34
CA ARG A 164 3.49 2.93 -18.35
C ARG A 164 4.05 1.58 -18.76
N ASP A 165 4.00 1.19 -20.04
CA ASP A 165 4.56 -0.10 -20.48
C ASP A 165 6.10 -0.14 -20.38
N GLN A 166 6.78 0.99 -20.67
CA GLN A 166 8.22 1.11 -20.49
C GLN A 166 8.64 0.98 -19.02
N ILE A 167 7.94 1.69 -18.13
CA ILE A 167 8.24 1.63 -16.69
C ILE A 167 7.89 0.26 -16.12
N ASN A 168 6.74 -0.33 -16.50
CA ASN A 168 6.30 -1.63 -16.03
C ASN A 168 7.30 -2.74 -16.42
N SER A 169 7.85 -2.71 -17.64
CA SER A 169 8.89 -3.65 -18.08
C SER A 169 10.12 -3.66 -17.16
N MET A 170 10.66 -2.48 -16.83
CA MET A 170 11.78 -2.37 -15.89
C MET A 170 11.37 -2.73 -14.46
N THR A 171 10.18 -2.29 -14.03
CA THR A 171 9.65 -2.60 -12.70
C THR A 171 9.50 -4.10 -12.50
N SER A 172 9.07 -4.84 -13.52
CA SER A 172 8.90 -6.29 -13.49
C SER A 172 10.20 -7.03 -13.20
N TYR A 173 11.31 -6.59 -13.80
CA TYR A 173 12.63 -7.12 -13.49
C TYR A 173 13.00 -6.90 -12.02
N TYR A 174 12.82 -5.68 -11.51
CA TYR A 174 13.10 -5.36 -10.10
C TYR A 174 12.21 -6.15 -9.13
N VAL A 175 10.92 -6.23 -9.40
CA VAL A 175 9.95 -6.97 -8.56
C VAL A 175 10.31 -8.46 -8.53
N GLN A 176 10.72 -9.03 -9.66
CA GLN A 176 11.19 -10.41 -9.72
C GLN A 176 12.46 -10.61 -8.88
N GLU A 177 13.45 -9.73 -9.01
CA GLU A 177 14.67 -9.79 -8.19
C GLU A 177 14.36 -9.66 -6.69
N HIS A 178 13.43 -8.79 -6.33
CA HIS A 178 13.15 -8.45 -4.93
C HIS A 178 12.24 -9.45 -4.21
N PHE A 179 11.27 -10.06 -4.90
CA PHE A 179 10.17 -10.78 -4.22
C PHE A 179 9.95 -12.21 -4.69
N ARG A 180 10.57 -12.66 -5.79
CA ARG A 180 10.31 -14.00 -6.34
C ARG A 180 10.59 -15.12 -5.34
N GLU A 181 11.72 -15.09 -4.65
CA GLU A 181 12.09 -16.14 -3.70
C GLU A 181 11.09 -16.23 -2.53
N LEU A 182 10.55 -15.09 -2.08
CA LEU A 182 9.55 -15.04 -1.01
C LEU A 182 8.19 -15.57 -1.45
N LEU A 183 7.84 -15.36 -2.72
CA LEU A 183 6.64 -15.96 -3.32
C LEU A 183 6.78 -17.47 -3.50
N PHE A 184 8.01 -17.99 -3.63
CA PHE A 184 8.24 -19.44 -3.68
C PHE A 184 8.18 -20.12 -2.31
N ASP A 185 8.39 -19.39 -1.22
CA ASP A 185 8.36 -19.98 0.12
C ASP A 185 6.95 -20.34 0.60
N ASN A 186 5.92 -19.77 0.00
CA ASN A 186 4.54 -20.00 0.40
C ASN A 186 3.78 -20.86 -0.62
N PRO A 187 3.26 -22.04 -0.22
CA PRO A 187 2.59 -22.96 -1.14
C PRO A 187 1.36 -22.36 -1.82
N ASN A 188 0.70 -21.38 -1.20
CA ASN A 188 -0.47 -20.69 -1.74
C ASN A 188 -0.11 -19.60 -2.78
N THR A 189 1.17 -19.29 -2.95
CA THR A 189 1.66 -18.31 -3.95
C THR A 189 2.52 -18.94 -5.05
N ILE A 190 3.13 -20.10 -4.82
CA ILE A 190 4.01 -20.78 -5.81
C ILE A 190 3.32 -20.94 -7.18
N ALA A 191 2.09 -21.45 -7.22
CA ALA A 191 1.38 -21.71 -8.48
C ALA A 191 1.03 -20.43 -9.26
N TYR A 192 1.00 -19.28 -8.58
CA TYR A 192 0.58 -17.99 -9.13
C TYR A 192 1.69 -16.94 -9.07
N HIS A 193 2.94 -17.35 -8.88
CA HIS A 193 4.04 -16.41 -8.63
C HIS A 193 4.19 -15.37 -9.76
N ASN A 194 4.10 -15.77 -11.03
CA ASN A 194 4.16 -14.84 -12.17
C ASN A 194 3.01 -13.82 -12.12
N THR A 195 1.79 -14.27 -11.87
CA THR A 195 0.63 -13.39 -11.66
C THR A 195 0.87 -12.39 -10.53
N TYR A 196 1.46 -12.81 -9.40
CA TYR A 196 1.83 -11.89 -8.34
C TYR A 196 2.89 -10.89 -8.83
N ILE A 197 3.95 -11.32 -9.52
CA ILE A 197 4.97 -10.42 -10.07
C ILE A 197 4.34 -9.37 -11.00
N ASP A 198 3.49 -9.78 -11.94
CA ASP A 198 2.83 -8.89 -12.90
C ASP A 198 1.96 -7.84 -12.19
N ILE A 199 1.14 -8.30 -11.24
CA ILE A 199 0.28 -7.42 -10.43
C ILE A 199 1.10 -6.45 -9.58
N LEU A 200 2.13 -6.94 -8.88
CA LEU A 200 2.99 -6.08 -8.04
C LEU A 200 3.72 -5.03 -8.87
N SER A 201 4.15 -5.40 -10.07
CA SER A 201 4.81 -4.50 -11.00
C SER A 201 3.87 -3.41 -11.51
N GLU A 202 2.63 -3.76 -11.84
CA GLU A 202 1.60 -2.78 -12.19
C GLU A 202 1.28 -1.83 -11.03
N LEU A 203 1.19 -2.34 -9.79
CA LEU A 203 0.92 -1.51 -8.61
C LEU A 203 2.05 -0.52 -8.34
N ILE A 204 3.29 -0.98 -8.36
CA ILE A 204 4.48 -0.13 -8.14
C ILE A 204 4.62 0.88 -9.29
N THR A 205 4.39 0.47 -10.54
CA THR A 205 4.39 1.38 -11.70
C THR A 205 3.37 2.49 -11.54
N ASN A 206 2.14 2.16 -11.14
CA ASN A 206 1.10 3.16 -10.87
C ASN A 206 1.53 4.13 -9.76
N GLY A 207 2.16 3.63 -8.70
CA GLY A 207 2.76 4.46 -7.64
C GLY A 207 3.81 5.43 -8.20
N VAL A 208 4.77 4.94 -8.99
CA VAL A 208 5.85 5.74 -9.58
C VAL A 208 5.30 6.83 -10.53
N ILE A 209 4.33 6.49 -11.37
CA ILE A 209 3.79 7.41 -12.39
C ILE A 209 2.84 8.42 -11.76
N HIS A 210 1.85 7.94 -11.00
CA HIS A 210 0.67 8.71 -10.62
C HIS A 210 0.70 9.26 -9.19
N SER A 211 1.47 8.68 -8.26
CA SER A 211 1.44 9.16 -6.86
C SER A 211 2.11 10.53 -6.70
N GLY A 212 3.10 10.84 -7.57
CA GLY A 212 3.96 12.01 -7.41
C GLY A 212 4.93 11.87 -6.23
N SER A 213 5.14 10.66 -5.73
CA SER A 213 5.95 10.35 -4.55
C SER A 213 6.74 9.04 -4.70
N THR A 214 7.62 8.77 -3.74
CA THR A 214 8.30 7.48 -3.62
C THR A 214 7.29 6.41 -3.22
N THR A 215 7.34 5.27 -3.90
CA THR A 215 6.58 4.08 -3.55
C THR A 215 7.47 3.15 -2.74
N TYR A 216 7.09 2.82 -1.51
CA TYR A 216 7.79 1.85 -0.67
C TYR A 216 7.08 0.52 -0.71
N ALA A 217 7.83 -0.57 -0.88
CA ALA A 217 7.27 -1.92 -0.82
C ALA A 217 8.12 -2.85 0.04
N MET A 218 7.48 -3.78 0.72
CA MET A 218 8.15 -4.82 1.49
C MET A 218 7.32 -6.10 1.47
N MET A 219 7.99 -7.23 1.29
CA MET A 219 7.43 -8.57 1.50
C MET A 219 8.18 -9.25 2.63
N PHE A 220 7.46 -9.98 3.46
CA PHE A 220 8.03 -10.67 4.61
C PHE A 220 7.35 -12.03 4.79
N VAL A 221 8.15 -13.08 4.89
CA VAL A 221 7.66 -14.44 5.12
C VAL A 221 8.08 -14.89 6.52
N ASP A 222 7.10 -15.27 7.34
CA ASP A 222 7.34 -15.95 8.60
C ASP A 222 6.88 -17.41 8.53
N ARG A 223 6.92 -18.13 9.66
CA ARG A 223 6.51 -19.54 9.73
C ARG A 223 5.05 -19.76 9.35
N TYR A 224 4.19 -18.78 9.57
CA TYR A 224 2.74 -18.88 9.49
C TYR A 224 2.16 -18.23 8.24
N ARG A 225 2.81 -17.20 7.69
CA ARG A 225 2.26 -16.37 6.62
C ARG A 225 3.31 -15.60 5.84
N THR A 226 2.94 -15.27 4.62
CA THR A 226 3.55 -14.23 3.79
C THR A 226 2.75 -12.96 3.95
N LYS A 227 3.43 -11.87 4.29
CA LYS A 227 2.85 -10.53 4.36
C LYS A 227 3.48 -9.64 3.30
N PHE A 228 2.69 -8.74 2.76
CA PHE A 228 3.14 -7.79 1.76
C PHE A 228 2.52 -6.41 2.01
N SER A 229 3.30 -5.36 1.78
CA SER A 229 2.85 -3.98 1.94
C SER A 229 3.42 -3.09 0.85
N ILE A 230 2.58 -2.26 0.23
CA ILE A 230 2.96 -1.14 -0.64
C ILE A 230 2.37 0.13 -0.04
N SER A 231 3.18 1.17 0.10
CA SER A 231 2.73 2.46 0.61
C SER A 231 3.37 3.60 -0.18
N ASP A 232 2.57 4.62 -0.47
CA ASP A 232 3.01 5.92 -0.96
C ASP A 232 2.46 7.06 -0.08
N ASN A 233 3.00 8.27 -0.23
CA ASN A 233 2.47 9.49 0.42
C ASN A 233 1.91 10.50 -0.61
N GLY A 234 1.43 9.96 -1.73
CA GLY A 234 1.13 10.72 -2.94
C GLY A 234 -0.22 11.41 -2.92
N ILE A 235 -0.85 11.47 -4.08
CA ILE A 235 -2.12 12.20 -4.26
C ILE A 235 -3.37 11.40 -3.88
N GLY A 236 -3.25 10.08 -3.68
CA GLY A 236 -4.36 9.17 -3.34
C GLY A 236 -5.21 8.73 -4.54
N LEU A 237 -6.05 7.71 -4.35
CA LEU A 237 -6.77 7.01 -5.43
C LEU A 237 -7.62 7.94 -6.32
N LYS A 238 -8.46 8.79 -5.70
CA LYS A 238 -9.34 9.71 -6.41
C LYS A 238 -8.57 10.64 -7.35
N LYS A 239 -7.56 11.31 -6.81
CA LYS A 239 -6.75 12.25 -7.59
C LYS A 239 -5.94 11.55 -8.67
N SER A 240 -5.46 10.33 -8.42
CA SER A 240 -4.79 9.54 -9.46
C SER A 240 -5.71 9.24 -10.63
N LEU A 241 -6.98 8.90 -10.40
CA LEU A 241 -7.97 8.77 -11.47
C LEU A 241 -8.28 10.12 -12.14
N ASP A 242 -8.40 11.21 -11.36
CA ASP A 242 -8.66 12.55 -11.89
C ASP A 242 -7.58 13.06 -12.86
N THR A 243 -6.33 12.63 -12.66
CA THR A 243 -5.19 13.05 -13.49
C THR A 243 -5.08 12.31 -14.82
N LYS A 244 -5.86 11.24 -15.04
CA LYS A 244 -5.82 10.49 -16.30
C LYS A 244 -6.44 11.32 -17.42
N VAL A 245 -5.68 11.51 -18.49
CA VAL A 245 -6.09 12.35 -19.63
C VAL A 245 -7.04 11.58 -20.55
N PHE A 246 -6.78 10.28 -20.73
CA PHE A 246 -7.57 9.42 -21.60
C PHE A 246 -8.09 8.21 -20.84
N PHE A 247 -9.40 7.99 -20.95
CA PHE A 247 -10.04 6.76 -20.51
C PHE A 247 -10.35 5.88 -21.71
N PRO A 248 -10.32 4.54 -21.54
CA PRO A 248 -10.79 3.64 -22.59
C PRO A 248 -12.28 3.89 -22.88
N PHE A 249 -12.72 3.60 -24.11
CA PHE A 249 -14.11 3.86 -24.55
C PHE A 249 -15.18 3.27 -23.63
N TYR A 250 -14.84 2.19 -22.91
CA TYR A 250 -15.75 1.51 -22.02
C TYR A 250 -15.85 2.15 -20.64
N TYR A 251 -15.06 3.17 -20.29
CA TYR A 251 -15.12 3.82 -18.98
C TYR A 251 -15.25 5.34 -19.10
N SER A 252 -16.19 5.90 -18.37
CA SER A 252 -16.25 7.36 -18.14
C SER A 252 -15.77 7.70 -16.74
N LYS A 253 -15.21 8.91 -16.57
CA LYS A 253 -14.81 9.41 -15.26
C LYS A 253 -15.98 9.35 -14.26
N ASP A 254 -15.71 8.87 -13.04
CA ASP A 254 -16.67 8.70 -11.95
C ASP A 254 -17.89 7.83 -12.31
N GLU A 255 -17.74 6.89 -13.26
CA GLU A 255 -18.87 6.09 -13.75
C GLU A 255 -19.54 5.27 -12.65
N PHE A 256 -18.75 4.66 -11.75
CA PHE A 256 -19.33 3.86 -10.68
C PHE A 256 -20.01 4.77 -9.64
N ARG A 257 -19.33 5.80 -9.17
CA ARG A 257 -19.86 6.85 -8.26
C ARG A 257 -21.18 7.42 -8.76
N ASN A 258 -21.26 7.78 -10.03
CA ASN A 258 -22.46 8.37 -10.64
C ASN A 258 -23.62 7.36 -10.80
N SER A 259 -23.33 6.06 -10.72
CA SER A 259 -24.36 5.00 -10.78
C SER A 259 -24.97 4.66 -9.43
N LEU A 260 -24.43 5.18 -8.33
CA LEU A 260 -24.90 4.89 -6.99
C LEU A 260 -26.17 5.70 -6.66
N GLU A 261 -27.19 5.00 -6.18
CA GLU A 261 -28.33 5.64 -5.55
C GLU A 261 -27.92 6.24 -4.21
N LYS A 262 -28.47 7.42 -3.88
CA LYS A 262 -28.25 8.04 -2.57
C LYS A 262 -28.86 7.15 -1.49
N LYS A 263 -28.01 6.46 -0.74
CA LYS A 263 -28.39 5.72 0.46
C LYS A 263 -28.21 6.62 1.68
N GLU A 264 -29.26 6.78 2.48
CA GLU A 264 -29.11 7.43 3.78
C GLU A 264 -28.26 6.53 4.68
N THR A 265 -27.19 7.10 5.24
CA THR A 265 -26.34 6.41 6.20
C THR A 265 -26.12 7.30 7.41
N LYS A 266 -25.86 6.69 8.57
CA LYS A 266 -25.52 7.42 9.80
C LYS A 266 -24.06 7.91 9.79
N PHE A 267 -23.28 7.57 8.76
CA PHE A 267 -21.87 7.90 8.69
C PHE A 267 -21.65 9.30 8.10
N SER A 268 -20.53 9.91 8.46
CA SER A 268 -20.11 11.19 7.87
C SER A 268 -20.00 11.06 6.34
N PRO A 269 -20.53 12.03 5.56
CA PRO A 269 -20.42 12.01 4.10
C PRO A 269 -18.97 11.83 3.60
N VAL A 270 -18.00 12.43 4.30
CA VAL A 270 -16.57 12.31 3.95
C VAL A 270 -16.08 10.86 4.00
N PHE A 271 -16.53 10.08 4.98
CA PHE A 271 -16.15 8.68 5.09
C PHE A 271 -16.76 7.83 3.99
N ILE A 272 -18.01 8.10 3.63
CA ILE A 272 -18.68 7.45 2.50
C ILE A 272 -18.01 7.83 1.17
N GLU A 273 -17.63 9.09 0.99
CA GLU A 273 -16.92 9.54 -0.21
C GLU A 273 -15.58 8.82 -0.39
N ASN A 274 -14.78 8.71 0.67
CA ASN A 274 -13.50 8.00 0.65
C ASN A 274 -13.68 6.49 0.39
N LEU A 275 -14.76 5.89 0.92
CA LEU A 275 -15.10 4.50 0.63
C LEU A 275 -15.48 4.32 -0.85
N ILE A 276 -16.25 5.25 -1.41
CA ILE A 276 -16.60 5.25 -2.84
C ILE A 276 -15.35 5.40 -3.70
N ASP A 277 -14.36 6.22 -3.29
CA ASP A 277 -13.10 6.36 -4.03
C ASP A 277 -12.33 5.04 -4.13
N ILE A 278 -12.32 4.25 -3.05
CA ILE A 278 -11.73 2.90 -3.08
C ILE A 278 -12.48 2.00 -4.07
N PHE A 279 -13.82 1.99 -4.02
CA PHE A 279 -14.64 1.15 -4.89
C PHE A 279 -14.57 1.59 -6.35
N GLU A 280 -14.47 2.89 -6.65
CA GLU A 280 -14.25 3.42 -8.00
C GLU A 280 -12.92 2.92 -8.56
N ALA A 281 -11.85 2.97 -7.76
CA ALA A 281 -10.54 2.48 -8.19
C ALA A 281 -10.53 0.95 -8.44
N LEU A 282 -11.20 0.18 -7.58
CA LEU A 282 -11.36 -1.27 -7.79
C LEU A 282 -12.22 -1.58 -9.02
N PHE A 283 -13.31 -0.83 -9.22
CA PHE A 283 -14.17 -0.96 -10.40
C PHE A 283 -13.38 -0.66 -11.68
N TYR A 284 -12.69 0.47 -11.74
CA TYR A 284 -11.83 0.82 -12.86
C TYR A 284 -10.75 -0.22 -13.11
N SER A 285 -10.08 -0.72 -12.06
CA SER A 285 -9.09 -1.80 -12.18
C SER A 285 -9.69 -3.10 -12.73
N SER A 286 -10.94 -3.43 -12.42
CA SER A 286 -11.58 -4.69 -12.82
C SER A 286 -11.96 -4.78 -14.30
N ILE A 287 -12.05 -3.64 -15.00
CA ILE A 287 -12.47 -3.57 -16.41
C ILE A 287 -11.30 -3.35 -17.38
N LYS A 288 -10.09 -3.12 -16.85
CA LYS A 288 -8.85 -2.95 -17.63
C LYS A 288 -8.46 -4.24 -18.35
N GLU A 289 -7.64 -4.10 -19.38
CA GLU A 289 -7.02 -5.17 -20.16
C GLU A 289 -5.96 -5.97 -19.40
N ARG A 290 -5.40 -5.37 -18.35
CA ARG A 290 -4.31 -5.92 -17.55
C ARG A 290 -4.74 -6.26 -16.12
N GLU A 291 -3.97 -7.10 -15.46
CA GLU A 291 -4.13 -7.38 -14.04
C GLU A 291 -3.62 -6.23 -13.16
N GLY A 292 -4.28 -5.97 -12.04
CA GLY A 292 -3.92 -4.88 -11.13
C GLY A 292 -4.44 -5.07 -9.70
N ILE A 293 -4.77 -3.96 -9.01
CA ILE A 293 -5.16 -3.98 -7.59
C ILE A 293 -6.38 -4.86 -7.31
N PHE A 294 -7.33 -4.90 -8.25
CA PHE A 294 -8.51 -5.74 -8.14
C PHE A 294 -8.15 -7.24 -8.24
N ASP A 295 -7.24 -7.59 -9.15
CA ASP A 295 -6.77 -8.98 -9.32
C ASP A 295 -5.91 -9.42 -8.12
N LEU A 296 -5.14 -8.51 -7.51
CA LEU A 296 -4.45 -8.78 -6.24
C LEU A 296 -5.44 -9.21 -5.16
N MET A 297 -6.52 -8.43 -4.99
CA MET A 297 -7.57 -8.72 -4.02
C MET A 297 -8.21 -10.08 -4.27
N LEU A 298 -8.56 -10.40 -5.52
CA LEU A 298 -9.14 -11.70 -5.87
C LEU A 298 -8.18 -12.85 -5.60
N ASN A 299 -6.92 -12.75 -6.04
CA ASN A 299 -5.93 -13.82 -5.88
C ASN A 299 -5.64 -14.09 -4.40
N VAL A 300 -5.43 -13.05 -3.61
CA VAL A 300 -5.16 -13.18 -2.17
C VAL A 300 -6.33 -13.85 -1.46
N VAL A 301 -7.56 -13.38 -1.71
CA VAL A 301 -8.71 -13.81 -0.92
C VAL A 301 -9.25 -15.15 -1.41
N LEU A 302 -9.44 -15.32 -2.72
CA LEU A 302 -10.06 -16.52 -3.30
C LEU A 302 -9.07 -17.67 -3.49
N ASN A 303 -7.87 -17.38 -4.01
CA ASN A 303 -6.92 -18.45 -4.35
C ASN A 303 -6.01 -18.78 -3.16
N SER A 304 -5.65 -17.78 -2.35
CA SER A 304 -4.69 -17.96 -1.26
C SER A 304 -5.33 -17.90 0.15
N GLN A 305 -6.65 -17.76 0.26
CA GLN A 305 -7.40 -17.70 1.53
C GLN A 305 -6.90 -16.65 2.54
N GLY A 306 -6.30 -15.58 2.01
CA GLY A 306 -5.71 -14.51 2.78
C GLY A 306 -6.64 -13.33 3.07
N TYR A 307 -6.03 -12.24 3.52
CA TYR A 307 -6.67 -10.97 3.81
C TYR A 307 -6.06 -9.89 2.92
N PHE A 308 -6.92 -9.11 2.28
CA PHE A 308 -6.52 -7.93 1.51
C PHE A 308 -7.03 -6.68 2.23
N ARG A 309 -6.18 -5.67 2.37
CA ARG A 309 -6.55 -4.36 2.89
C ARG A 309 -6.08 -3.28 1.94
N LEU A 310 -6.93 -2.29 1.74
CA LEU A 310 -6.65 -1.11 0.93
C LEU A 310 -7.10 0.11 1.71
N HIS A 311 -6.17 1.03 1.95
CA HIS A 311 -6.40 2.27 2.64
C HIS A 311 -6.12 3.47 1.73
N THR A 312 -7.00 4.47 1.81
CA THR A 312 -6.77 5.81 1.27
C THR A 312 -7.43 6.83 2.20
N ASP A 313 -6.77 7.96 2.42
CA ASP A 313 -7.28 9.07 3.23
C ASP A 313 -7.69 8.68 4.66
N ASN A 314 -8.99 8.57 4.94
CA ASN A 314 -9.53 8.23 6.26
C ASN A 314 -10.20 6.85 6.29
N CYS A 315 -10.12 6.08 5.21
CA CYS A 315 -10.86 4.84 5.04
C CYS A 315 -9.94 3.68 4.70
N GLN A 316 -10.19 2.53 5.32
CA GLN A 316 -9.64 1.24 4.94
C GLN A 316 -10.79 0.28 4.65
N ILE A 317 -10.68 -0.47 3.56
CA ILE A 317 -11.44 -1.70 3.35
C ILE A 317 -10.60 -2.91 3.77
N ILE A 318 -11.26 -3.95 4.26
CA ILE A 318 -10.70 -5.24 4.64
C ILE A 318 -11.54 -6.30 3.95
N VAL A 319 -10.95 -6.98 2.98
CA VAL A 319 -11.60 -7.98 2.16
C VAL A 319 -11.09 -9.35 2.59
N THR A 320 -12.05 -10.22 2.90
CA THR A 320 -11.85 -11.57 3.42
C THR A 320 -12.87 -12.52 2.80
N ASN A 321 -12.76 -13.81 3.10
CA ASN A 321 -13.73 -14.82 2.67
C ASN A 321 -15.17 -14.58 3.17
N ARG A 322 -15.44 -13.61 4.05
CA ARG A 322 -16.83 -13.28 4.45
C ARG A 322 -17.68 -12.72 3.33
N ILE A 323 -17.07 -12.02 2.37
CA ILE A 323 -17.76 -11.51 1.17
C ILE A 323 -17.51 -12.38 -0.07
N PHE A 324 -17.11 -13.64 0.15
CA PHE A 324 -16.72 -14.60 -0.89
C PHE A 324 -17.75 -14.72 -2.02
N LYS A 325 -19.06 -14.77 -1.71
CA LYS A 325 -20.10 -14.89 -2.73
C LYS A 325 -20.03 -13.78 -3.78
N TYR A 326 -19.73 -12.54 -3.37
CA TYR A 326 -19.60 -11.41 -4.29
C TYR A 326 -18.31 -11.51 -5.10
N LEU A 327 -17.21 -11.88 -4.43
CA LEU A 327 -15.90 -12.01 -5.06
C LEU A 327 -15.86 -13.11 -6.12
N SER A 328 -16.48 -14.27 -5.88
CA SER A 328 -16.53 -15.35 -6.89
C SER A 328 -17.33 -14.96 -8.13
N SER A 329 -18.43 -14.23 -7.98
CA SER A 329 -19.19 -13.71 -9.12
C SER A 329 -18.37 -12.67 -9.90
N LEU A 330 -17.67 -11.78 -9.20
CA LEU A 330 -16.80 -10.79 -9.82
C LEU A 330 -15.61 -11.45 -10.55
N GLN A 331 -14.98 -12.48 -9.97
CA GLN A 331 -13.86 -13.20 -10.58
C GLN A 331 -14.26 -13.83 -11.93
N LYS A 332 -15.46 -14.41 -12.02
CA LYS A 332 -15.95 -15.01 -13.28
C LYS A 332 -16.07 -13.97 -14.38
N ILE A 333 -16.67 -12.81 -14.08
CA ILE A 333 -16.82 -11.74 -15.08
C ILE A 333 -15.46 -11.13 -15.41
N ARG A 334 -14.58 -10.98 -14.42
CA ARG A 334 -13.21 -10.50 -14.63
C ARG A 334 -12.42 -11.40 -15.58
N ALA A 335 -12.53 -12.71 -15.42
CA ALA A 335 -11.90 -13.67 -16.33
C ALA A 335 -12.44 -13.52 -17.77
N SER A 336 -13.75 -13.32 -17.94
CA SER A 336 -14.34 -13.03 -19.25
C SER A 336 -13.82 -11.72 -19.85
N ILE A 337 -13.69 -10.66 -19.05
CA ILE A 337 -13.13 -9.38 -19.51
C ILE A 337 -11.69 -9.54 -20.00
N LEU A 338 -10.82 -10.18 -19.21
CA LEU A 338 -9.42 -10.44 -19.59
C LEU A 338 -9.34 -11.28 -20.88
N TYR A 339 -10.17 -12.31 -20.98
CA TYR A 339 -10.24 -13.15 -22.16
C TYR A 339 -10.68 -12.37 -23.41
N THR A 340 -11.72 -11.54 -23.29
CA THR A 340 -12.22 -10.70 -24.38
C THR A 340 -11.19 -9.65 -24.83
N HIS A 341 -10.45 -9.04 -23.90
CA HIS A 341 -9.32 -8.16 -24.24
C HIS A 341 -8.23 -8.91 -25.02
N LYS A 342 -7.84 -10.10 -24.54
CA LYS A 342 -6.82 -10.93 -25.19
C LYS A 342 -7.21 -11.35 -26.60
N LEU A 343 -8.47 -11.74 -26.83
CA LEU A 343 -8.95 -12.07 -28.18
C LEU A 343 -8.89 -10.85 -29.12
N ASN A 344 -9.23 -9.67 -28.62
CA ASN A 344 -9.16 -8.45 -29.41
C ASN A 344 -7.70 -8.06 -29.75
N GLU A 345 -6.78 -8.19 -28.79
CA GLU A 345 -5.33 -7.96 -29.02
C GLU A 345 -4.76 -8.93 -30.06
N ASN A 346 -5.18 -10.19 -30.03
CA ASN A 346 -4.80 -11.22 -31.00
C ASN A 346 -5.53 -11.09 -32.35
N THR A 347 -6.38 -10.08 -32.55
CA THR A 347 -7.23 -9.90 -33.74
C THR A 347 -8.19 -11.06 -34.03
N GLU A 348 -8.53 -11.84 -33.00
CA GLU A 348 -9.41 -13.02 -33.08
C GLU A 348 -10.89 -12.67 -32.84
N LEU A 349 -11.19 -11.41 -32.54
CA LEU A 349 -12.53 -10.92 -32.25
C LEU A 349 -12.87 -9.68 -33.08
N ASP A 350 -14.06 -9.67 -33.69
CA ASP A 350 -14.57 -8.47 -34.36
C ASP A 350 -14.75 -7.31 -33.36
N ASN A 351 -14.31 -6.12 -33.74
CA ASN A 351 -14.33 -4.92 -32.91
C ASN A 351 -15.75 -4.56 -32.46
N SER A 352 -16.78 -4.85 -33.27
CA SER A 352 -18.17 -4.60 -32.87
C SER A 352 -18.62 -5.53 -31.72
N ILE A 353 -18.20 -6.79 -31.77
CA ILE A 353 -18.47 -7.80 -30.74
C ILE A 353 -17.68 -7.47 -29.48
N TYR A 354 -16.38 -7.18 -29.61
CA TYR A 354 -15.52 -6.75 -28.51
C TYR A 354 -16.14 -5.56 -27.73
N LYS A 355 -16.54 -4.50 -28.43
CA LYS A 355 -17.15 -3.32 -27.79
C LYS A 355 -18.45 -3.67 -27.06
N LYS A 356 -19.29 -4.51 -27.66
CA LYS A 356 -20.55 -4.94 -27.06
C LYS A 356 -20.30 -5.75 -25.78
N ASP A 357 -19.44 -6.76 -25.85
CA ASP A 357 -19.18 -7.69 -24.76
C ASP A 357 -18.52 -6.98 -23.56
N ILE A 358 -17.52 -6.12 -23.80
CA ILE A 358 -16.88 -5.35 -22.73
C ILE A 358 -17.88 -4.42 -22.02
N VAL A 359 -18.76 -3.76 -22.77
CA VAL A 359 -19.80 -2.90 -22.18
C VAL A 359 -20.79 -3.72 -21.36
N GLU A 360 -21.16 -4.91 -21.84
CA GLU A 360 -22.04 -5.82 -21.12
C GLU A 360 -21.40 -6.28 -19.79
N TYR A 361 -20.18 -6.81 -19.84
CA TYR A 361 -19.46 -7.28 -18.66
C TYR A 361 -19.20 -6.16 -17.66
N LYS A 362 -18.83 -4.96 -18.13
CA LYS A 362 -18.71 -3.77 -17.27
C LYS A 362 -19.99 -3.51 -16.50
N ASN A 363 -21.14 -3.51 -17.17
CA ASN A 363 -22.43 -3.22 -16.53
C ASN A 363 -22.79 -4.29 -15.49
N GLN A 364 -22.44 -5.56 -15.74
CA GLN A 364 -22.62 -6.64 -14.77
C GLN A 364 -21.73 -6.44 -13.54
N ILE A 365 -20.43 -6.17 -13.74
CA ILE A 365 -19.48 -5.88 -12.65
C ILE A 365 -19.92 -4.65 -11.83
N LYS A 366 -20.35 -3.57 -12.49
CA LYS A 366 -20.80 -2.33 -11.84
C LYS A 366 -21.94 -2.60 -10.85
N LYS A 367 -22.94 -3.40 -11.25
CA LYS A 367 -24.05 -3.81 -10.38
C LYS A 367 -23.58 -4.63 -9.17
N LEU A 368 -22.61 -5.53 -9.37
CA LEU A 368 -22.05 -6.33 -8.29
C LEU A 368 -21.24 -5.48 -7.30
N PHE A 369 -20.42 -4.53 -7.78
CA PHE A 369 -19.72 -3.58 -6.92
C PHE A 369 -20.70 -2.71 -6.10
N ALA A 370 -21.80 -2.25 -6.71
CA ALA A 370 -22.80 -1.45 -6.00
C ALA A 370 -23.45 -2.26 -4.86
N LYS A 371 -23.75 -3.54 -5.14
CA LYS A 371 -24.26 -4.46 -4.13
C LYS A 371 -23.24 -4.74 -3.02
N MET A 372 -21.97 -4.96 -3.38
CA MET A 372 -20.88 -5.17 -2.43
C MET A 372 -20.67 -3.95 -1.53
N LEU A 373 -20.71 -2.74 -2.08
CA LEU A 373 -20.61 -1.49 -1.33
C LEU A 373 -21.77 -1.36 -0.33
N SER A 374 -23.00 -1.58 -0.78
CA SER A 374 -24.19 -1.51 0.08
C SER A 374 -24.09 -2.46 1.27
N VAL A 375 -23.72 -3.72 1.03
CA VAL A 375 -23.53 -4.75 2.08
C VAL A 375 -22.37 -4.39 3.02
N THR A 376 -21.29 -3.82 2.48
CA THR A 376 -20.13 -3.40 3.28
C THR A 376 -20.52 -2.31 4.29
N ILE A 377 -21.38 -1.37 3.88
CA ILE A 377 -21.90 -0.30 4.74
C ILE A 377 -22.86 -0.87 5.80
N ASP A 378 -23.74 -1.78 5.40
CA ASP A 378 -24.73 -2.39 6.31
C ASP A 378 -24.04 -3.21 7.40
N TYR A 379 -23.10 -4.09 7.01
CA TYR A 379 -22.40 -4.95 7.95
C TYR A 379 -21.57 -4.17 8.98
N TYR A 380 -20.96 -3.04 8.59
CA TYR A 380 -20.26 -2.18 9.55
C TYR A 380 -21.18 -1.55 10.59
N SER A 381 -22.42 -1.26 10.19
CA SER A 381 -23.42 -0.68 11.08
C SER A 381 -23.87 -1.67 12.17
N GLU A 382 -23.76 -2.97 11.90
CA GLU A 382 -24.16 -4.06 12.79
C GLU A 382 -23.00 -4.55 13.69
N GLU A 383 -21.81 -4.78 13.14
CA GLU A 383 -20.65 -5.36 13.86
C GLU A 383 -19.35 -4.59 13.62
N THR A 384 -19.07 -3.59 14.46
CA THR A 384 -17.88 -2.73 14.29
C THR A 384 -16.54 -3.43 14.55
N GLN A 385 -16.50 -4.43 15.45
CA GLN A 385 -15.27 -5.13 15.84
C GLN A 385 -14.70 -6.02 14.71
N PHE A 386 -15.57 -6.58 13.88
CA PHE A 386 -15.18 -7.48 12.77
C PHE A 386 -15.51 -6.93 11.39
N SER A 387 -15.70 -5.61 11.31
CA SER A 387 -16.10 -4.96 10.08
C SER A 387 -15.07 -5.05 8.96
N SER A 388 -15.59 -5.16 7.73
CA SER A 388 -14.85 -5.03 6.48
C SER A 388 -14.44 -3.59 6.16
N ILE A 389 -14.78 -2.61 6.97
CA ILE A 389 -14.34 -1.21 6.84
C ILE A 389 -13.88 -0.62 8.17
N ARG A 390 -12.92 0.31 8.09
CA ARG A 390 -12.47 1.13 9.20
C ARG A 390 -12.40 2.59 8.79
N PHE A 391 -12.88 3.46 9.67
CA PHE A 391 -12.74 4.90 9.53
C PHE A 391 -11.78 5.44 10.58
N PHE A 392 -10.89 6.34 10.15
CA PHE A 392 -9.87 6.95 10.99
C PHE A 392 -10.08 8.45 11.09
N ASN A 393 -9.88 9.00 12.29
CA ASN A 393 -10.08 10.43 12.56
C ASN A 393 -8.99 11.31 11.93
N VAL A 394 -7.83 10.73 11.62
CA VAL A 394 -6.71 11.44 10.98
C VAL A 394 -6.54 10.89 9.58
N LYS A 395 -6.43 11.82 8.62
CA LYS A 395 -6.20 11.49 7.22
C LYS A 395 -4.73 11.15 7.00
N PHE A 396 -4.46 10.02 6.36
CA PHE A 396 -3.16 9.72 5.77
C PHE A 396 -3.27 9.86 4.24
N LYS A 397 -2.51 10.79 3.69
CA LYS A 397 -2.55 11.10 2.26
C LYS A 397 -1.68 10.11 1.50
N GLY A 398 -2.23 9.47 0.47
CA GLY A 398 -1.56 8.43 -0.30
C GLY A 398 -2.37 7.13 -0.30
N VAL A 399 -1.78 6.07 -0.83
CA VAL A 399 -2.39 4.73 -0.89
C VAL A 399 -1.54 3.75 -0.09
N HIS A 400 -2.20 2.89 0.69
CA HIS A 400 -1.57 1.77 1.36
C HIS A 400 -2.31 0.47 1.03
N ILE A 401 -1.56 -0.51 0.56
CA ILE A 401 -2.02 -1.86 0.26
C ILE A 401 -1.33 -2.80 1.24
N GLU A 402 -2.10 -3.65 1.90
CA GLU A 402 -1.60 -4.68 2.80
C GLU A 402 -2.24 -6.02 2.43
N VAL A 403 -1.40 -7.05 2.37
CA VAL A 403 -1.80 -8.41 2.08
C VAL A 403 -1.20 -9.34 3.13
N GLU A 404 -2.01 -10.30 3.56
CA GLU A 404 -1.56 -11.40 4.40
C GLU A 404 -2.07 -12.73 3.82
N ILE A 405 -1.15 -13.65 3.53
CA ILE A 405 -1.42 -14.95 2.94
C ILE A 405 -0.92 -16.04 3.90
N PRO A 406 -1.77 -16.92 4.42
CA PRO A 406 -1.33 -18.02 5.26
C PRO A 406 -0.40 -18.98 4.50
N ASN A 407 0.55 -19.61 5.20
CA ASN A 407 1.42 -20.63 4.61
C ASN A 407 0.75 -22.01 4.58
N ARG A 408 -0.35 -22.22 5.30
CA ARG A 408 -1.11 -23.47 5.42
C ARG A 408 -2.58 -23.21 5.74
#